data_AF-A0A1F5E943-F1
#
_entry.id   AF-A0A1F5E943-F1
#
_cell.length_a   1.000
_cell.length_b   1.000
_cell.length_c   1.000
_cell.angle_alpha   90.00
_cell.angle_beta   90.00
_cell.angle_gamma   90.00
#
_symmetry.space_group_name_H-M   'P 1'
#
loop_
_entity.id
_entity.type
_entity.pdbx_description
1 polymer ?
#
loop_
_entity_poly.entity_id
_entity_poly.type
_entity_poly.pdbx_seq_one_letter_code
_entity_poly.pdbx_strand_id
1 'polypeptide(L)' 'MDIGAGNALEGVRFRNWKGLDESQIYKIAGMVRQVLSGSIRLAGMDICEIDPRRAGLTYPSGTDQTYKIAANLIKKIAFN' A
#
# COMPACT_ATOMS: atom_id res chain seq x y z
N MET A 1 -0.99 4.44 4.24
CA MET A 1 -0.62 4.45 2.81
C MET A 1 0.47 5.47 2.51
N ASP A 2 0.56 6.60 3.23
CA ASP A 2 1.59 7.64 3.03
C ASP A 2 3.05 7.16 2.90
N ILE A 3 3.41 5.95 3.37
CA ILE A 3 4.74 5.36 3.20
C ILE A 3 5.22 5.28 1.75
N GLY A 4 4.32 5.29 0.77
CA GLY A 4 4.64 5.26 -0.68
C GLY A 4 4.44 6.59 -1.41
N ALA A 5 4.19 7.67 -0.67
CA ALA A 5 3.91 9.01 -1.21
C ALA A 5 4.93 9.46 -2.27
N GLY A 6 4.43 9.99 -3.39
CA GLY A 6 5.26 10.61 -4.44
C GLY A 6 6.26 9.65 -5.10
N ASN A 7 6.02 8.34 -4.99
CA ASN A 7 6.83 7.31 -5.63
C ASN A 7 5.95 6.15 -6.14
N ALA A 8 5.33 5.40 -5.23
CA ALA A 8 4.39 4.34 -5.56
C ALA A 8 2.93 4.82 -5.58
N LEU A 9 2.63 5.93 -4.89
CA LEU A 9 1.28 6.37 -4.57
C LEU A 9 1.13 7.88 -4.76
N GLU A 10 0.13 8.29 -5.52
CA GLU A 10 -0.29 9.70 -5.72
C GLU A 10 -1.63 10.00 -5.01
N GLY A 11 -2.35 8.96 -4.61
CA GLY A 11 -3.63 9.00 -3.90
C GLY A 11 -3.52 9.12 -2.38
N VAL A 12 -2.53 9.86 -1.89
CA VAL A 12 -2.21 9.98 -0.45
C VAL A 12 -2.01 11.45 -0.04
N ARG A 13 -1.93 11.72 1.26
CA ARG A 13 -1.98 13.10 1.80
C ARG A 13 -0.69 13.86 1.50
N PHE A 14 0.46 13.23 1.72
CA PHE A 14 1.76 13.87 1.55
C PHE A 14 2.27 13.68 0.12
N ARG A 15 2.84 14.73 -0.48
CA ARG A 15 3.29 14.74 -1.90
C ARG A 15 4.64 15.40 -2.12
N ASN A 16 5.21 15.97 -1.06
CA ASN A 16 6.51 16.63 -1.06
C ASN A 16 7.63 15.70 -0.57
N TRP A 17 7.33 14.42 -0.40
CA TRP A 17 8.27 13.38 0.02
C TRP A 17 8.32 12.29 -1.03
N LYS A 18 9.48 11.67 -1.17
CA LYS A 18 9.65 10.45 -1.98
C LYS A 18 9.72 9.25 -1.05
N GLY A 19 8.59 8.57 -0.91
CA GLY A 19 8.44 7.37 -0.09
C GLY A 19 9.01 6.12 -0.75
N LEU A 20 8.60 4.98 -0.21
CA LEU A 20 8.93 3.66 -0.73
C LEU A 20 8.32 3.46 -2.13
N ASP A 21 9.06 2.77 -2.98
CA ASP A 21 8.50 2.27 -4.24
C ASP A 21 7.61 1.04 -4.01
N GLU A 22 6.85 0.64 -5.04
CA GLU A 22 5.91 -0.46 -4.94
C GLU A 22 6.60 -1.80 -4.61
N SER A 23 7.82 -2.02 -5.11
CA SER A 23 8.59 -3.24 -4.85
C SER A 23 9.01 -3.35 -3.38
N GLN A 24 9.42 -2.24 -2.78
CA GLN A 24 9.79 -2.15 -1.37
C GLN A 24 8.57 -2.38 -0.48
N ILE A 25 7.42 -1.79 -0.82
CA ILE A 25 6.16 -1.99 -0.12
C ILE A 25 5.77 -3.48 -0.11
N TYR A 26 5.81 -4.16 -1.27
CA TYR A 26 5.48 -5.58 -1.33
C TYR A 26 6.51 -6.47 -0.65
N LYS A 27 7.79 -6.08 -0.62
CA LYS A 27 8.82 -6.80 0.13
C LYS A 27 8.50 -6.78 1.62
N ILE A 28 8.14 -5.62 2.17
CA ILE A 28 7.70 -5.48 3.58
C ILE A 28 6.46 -6.33 3.85
N ALA A 29 5.45 -6.25 2.99
CA ALA A 29 4.24 -7.08 3.13
C ALA A 29 4.57 -8.59 3.08
N GLY A 30 5.57 -8.99 2.27
CA GLY A 30 6.09 -10.35 2.24
C GLY A 30 6.74 -10.78 3.56
N MET A 31 7.53 -9.91 4.17
CA MET A 31 8.15 -10.19 5.48
C MET A 31 7.10 -10.29 6.60
N VAL A 32 6.10 -9.39 6.62
CA VAL A 32 4.98 -9.46 7.57
C VAL A 32 4.24 -10.79 7.43
N ARG A 33 3.93 -11.20 6.19
CA ARG A 33 3.31 -12.49 5.92
C ARG A 33 4.14 -13.67 6.46
N GLN A 34 5.46 -13.66 6.27
CA GLN A 34 6.32 -14.73 6.77
C GLN A 34 6.20 -14.88 8.29
N VAL A 35 6.16 -13.77 9.03
CA VAL A 35 5.95 -13.80 10.49
C VAL A 35 4.58 -14.38 10.85
N LEU A 36 3.54 -14.03 10.10
CA LEU A 36 2.16 -14.52 10.32
C LEU A 36 1.93 -15.97 9.87
N SER A 37 2.85 -16.58 9.11
CA SER A 37 2.73 -17.97 8.67
C SER A 37 3.09 -19.01 9.75
N GLY A 38 3.62 -18.56 10.89
CA GLY A 38 3.94 -19.41 12.03
C GLY A 38 2.76 -19.66 12.98
N SER A 39 3.03 -19.66 14.28
CA SER A 39 2.01 -19.75 15.34
C SER A 39 1.31 -18.41 15.62
N ILE A 40 1.72 -17.34 14.96
CA ILE A 40 1.21 -15.97 15.15
C ILE A 40 0.03 -15.75 14.21
N ARG A 41 -1.12 -15.32 14.74
CA ARG A 41 -2.28 -14.95 13.93
C ARG A 41 -2.48 -13.44 13.88
N LEU A 42 -2.95 -12.97 12.73
CA LEU A 42 -3.38 -11.59 12.55
C LEU A 42 -4.70 -11.35 13.29
N ALA A 43 -4.71 -10.43 14.25
CA ALA A 43 -5.93 -10.05 14.98
C ALA A 43 -6.73 -8.95 14.26
N GLY A 44 -6.05 -8.09 13.52
CA GLY A 44 -6.63 -6.97 12.79
C GLY A 44 -5.58 -6.21 11.99
N MET A 45 -6.00 -5.44 10.99
CA MET A 45 -5.14 -4.63 10.15
C MET A 45 -5.90 -3.43 9.62
N ASP A 46 -5.29 -2.26 9.74
CA ASP A 46 -5.83 -1.01 9.21
C ASP A 46 -5.10 -0.59 7.94
N ILE A 47 -5.86 -0.05 6.98
CA ILE A 47 -5.35 0.63 5.80
C ILE A 47 -5.82 2.08 5.86
N CYS A 48 -4.91 2.99 6.22
CA CYS A 48 -5.21 4.40 6.46
C CYS A 48 -4.51 5.32 5.45
N GLU A 49 -4.84 6.61 5.50
CA GLU A 49 -4.20 7.69 4.73
C GLU A 49 -4.38 7.58 3.21
N ILE A 50 -5.53 7.08 2.77
CA ILE A 50 -5.95 7.19 1.38
C ILE A 50 -6.66 8.53 1.21
N ASP A 51 -6.26 9.32 0.22
CA ASP A 51 -7.03 10.48 -0.24
C ASP A 51 -8.00 10.04 -1.36
N PRO A 52 -9.30 9.86 -1.07
CA PRO A 52 -10.25 9.33 -2.04
C PRO A 52 -10.52 10.29 -3.20
N ARG A 53 -10.16 11.58 -3.08
CA ARG A 53 -10.32 12.55 -4.17
C ARG A 53 -9.25 12.38 -5.25
N ARG A 54 -8.21 11.60 -4.97
CA ARG A 54 -7.02 11.44 -5.82
C ARG A 54 -6.75 9.99 -6.18
N ALA A 55 -6.98 9.09 -5.23
CA ALA A 55 -6.74 7.68 -5.41
C ALA A 55 -7.52 7.14 -6.62
N GLY A 56 -6.82 6.44 -7.51
CA GLY A 56 -7.39 5.89 -8.74
C GLY A 56 -7.71 6.91 -9.85
N LEU A 57 -7.33 8.19 -9.71
CA LEU A 57 -7.43 9.14 -10.81
C LEU A 57 -6.48 8.77 -11.96
N THR A 58 -6.89 9.07 -13.18
CA THR A 58 -6.08 8.90 -14.39
C THR A 58 -5.36 10.20 -14.73
N TYR A 59 -4.04 10.12 -14.86
CA TYR A 59 -3.17 11.18 -15.32
C TYR A 59 -2.54 10.79 -16.67
N PRO A 60 -1.93 11.72 -17.42
CA PRO A 60 -1.21 11.37 -18.66
C PRO A 60 -0.10 10.32 -18.47
N SER A 61 0.48 10.24 -17.27
CA SER A 61 1.48 9.24 -16.87
C SER A 61 0.88 7.88 -16.51
N GLY A 62 -0.45 7.75 -16.45
CA GLY A 62 -1.17 6.52 -16.08
C GLY A 62 -2.18 6.73 -14.95
N THR A 63 -2.88 5.66 -14.59
CA THR A 63 -3.82 5.64 -13.46
C THR A 63 -3.06 5.48 -12.14
N ASP A 64 -3.42 6.26 -11.13
CA ASP A 64 -2.89 6.10 -9.77
C ASP A 64 -3.22 4.69 -9.23
N GLN A 65 -2.21 4.05 -8.63
CA GLN A 65 -2.31 2.66 -8.20
C GLN A 65 -2.72 2.52 -6.73
N THR A 66 -3.09 3.60 -6.03
CA THR A 66 -3.28 3.59 -4.57
C THR A 66 -4.31 2.55 -4.12
N TYR A 67 -5.48 2.50 -4.75
CA TYR A 67 -6.50 1.48 -4.43
C TYR A 67 -6.04 0.06 -4.74
N LYS A 68 -5.34 -0.14 -5.86
CA LYS A 68 -4.85 -1.45 -6.26
C LYS A 68 -3.79 -1.97 -5.30
N ILE A 69 -2.83 -1.12 -4.92
CA ILE A 69 -1.78 -1.46 -3.97
C ILE A 69 -2.41 -1.74 -2.59
N ALA A 70 -3.34 -0.90 -2.12
CA ALA A 70 -4.08 -1.16 -0.87
C ALA A 70 -4.78 -2.53 -0.88
N ALA A 71 -5.54 -2.84 -1.92
CA ALA A 71 -6.23 -4.12 -2.05
C ALA A 71 -5.26 -5.31 -2.10
N ASN A 72 -4.14 -5.16 -2.81
CA ASN A 72 -3.10 -6.20 -2.87
C ASN A 72 -2.42 -6.42 -1.53
N LEU A 73 -2.17 -5.37 -0.74
CA LEU A 73 -1.64 -5.48 0.62
C LEU A 73 -2.59 -6.25 1.52
N ILE A 74 -3.88 -5.91 1.50
CA ILE A 74 -4.93 -6.64 2.24
C ILE A 74 -4.91 -8.12 1.85
N LYS A 75 -4.98 -8.41 0.54
CA LYS A 75 -4.96 -9.78 0.03
C LYS A 75 -3.71 -10.54 0.50
N LYS A 76 -2.54 -9.91 0.42
CA LYS A 76 -1.24 -10.54 0.72
C LYS A 76 -1.01 -10.80 2.20
N ILE A 77 -1.51 -9.94 3.09
CA ILE A 77 -1.26 -10.02 4.53
C ILE A 77 -2.40 -10.74 5.26
N ALA A 78 -3.65 -10.48 4.90
CA ALA A 78 -4.81 -10.96 5.66
C ALA A 78 -5.43 -12.26 5.12
N PHE A 79 -5.21 -12.62 3.84
CA PHE A 79 -5.96 -13.69 3.19
C PHE A 79 -5.13 -14.73 2.42
N ASN A 80 -3.80 -14.60 2.37
CA ASN A 80 -2.91 -15.46 1.56
C ASN A 80 -1.74 -16.06 2.33
#